data_AF-A0A2J6IAM1-F1
#
_entry.id   AF-A0A2J6IAM1-F1
#
_cell.length_a   1.000
_cell.length_b   1.000
_cell.length_c   1.000
_cell.angle_alpha   90.00
_cell.angle_beta   90.00
_cell.angle_gamma   90.00
#
_symmetry.space_group_name_H-M   'P 1'
#
loop_
_entity.id
_entity.type
_entity.pdbx_description
1 polymer ?
#
loop_
_entity_poly.entity_id
_entity_poly.type
_entity_poly.pdbx_seq_one_letter_code
_entity_poly.pdbx_strand_id
1 'polypeptide(L)'
;MNSNPYIRITKEFKFEMAHALPGYDGLCKNIHGHSYELLVTVAGRPITDISSPKYGMVMDFGDLKKIVRKEIVDKFDHSLVLRNDYSSDLIDKLKENYERIILLDYQPTSELMIADFAQRIKENLPKGIDLKYLLLRETVTSFAEWYADENQDEK
;
A
#
# COMPACT_ATOMS: atom_id res chain seq x y z
N MET A 1 -7.06 34.50 6.47
CA MET A 1 -5.82 33.75 6.71
C MET A 1 -4.88 34.04 5.55
N ASN A 2 -3.70 34.63 5.79
CA ASN A 2 -2.84 35.18 4.72
C ASN A 2 -1.90 34.16 4.06
N SER A 3 -2.10 32.86 4.29
CA SER A 3 -1.44 31.81 3.53
C SER A 3 -2.35 30.59 3.43
N ASN A 4 -2.43 29.99 2.24
CA ASN A 4 -3.07 28.69 2.05
C ASN A 4 -2.06 27.61 2.49
N PRO A 5 -2.16 27.01 3.69
CA PRO A 5 -1.13 26.13 4.22
C PRO A 5 -0.96 24.86 3.39
N TYR A 6 0.21 24.24 3.47
CA TYR A 6 0.45 22.91 2.93
C TYR A 6 0.25 21.89 4.06
N ILE A 7 -0.77 21.05 3.94
CA ILE A 7 -1.29 20.19 5.02
C ILE A 7 -1.16 18.73 4.61
N ARG A 8 -0.84 17.88 5.58
CA ARG A 8 -0.86 16.41 5.45
C ARG A 8 -2.15 15.84 6.06
N ILE A 9 -2.72 14.83 5.42
CA ILE A 9 -3.80 14.01 5.98
C ILE A 9 -3.39 12.53 5.89
N THR A 10 -3.79 11.74 6.88
CA THR A 10 -3.47 10.32 6.95
C THR A 10 -4.75 9.50 7.07
N LYS A 11 -4.81 8.38 6.34
CA LYS A 11 -5.89 7.39 6.45
C LYS A 11 -5.31 6.00 6.62
N GLU A 12 -5.90 5.24 7.54
CA GLU A 12 -5.54 3.86 7.82
C GLU A 12 -6.46 2.87 7.08
N PHE A 13 -5.88 1.75 6.67
CA PHE A 13 -6.50 0.64 5.97
C PHE A 13 -6.06 -0.68 6.59
N LYS A 14 -6.93 -1.69 6.59
CA LYS A 14 -6.62 -3.03 7.08
C LYS A 14 -6.93 -4.07 6.02
N PHE A 15 -6.13 -5.13 5.97
CA PHE A 15 -6.34 -6.29 5.11
C PHE A 15 -5.64 -7.52 5.67
N GLU A 16 -6.20 -8.69 5.41
CA GLU A 16 -5.66 -9.98 5.83
C GLU A 16 -4.92 -10.63 4.66
N MET A 17 -3.69 -11.06 4.85
CA MET A 17 -2.88 -11.62 3.76
C MET A 17 -1.97 -12.73 4.28
N ALA A 18 -1.92 -13.84 3.53
CA ALA A 18 -0.93 -14.88 3.72
C ALA A 18 0.26 -14.69 2.78
N HIS A 19 1.46 -15.08 3.21
CA HIS A 19 2.65 -15.10 2.38
C HIS A 19 3.65 -16.17 2.82
N ALA A 20 4.70 -16.34 2.02
CA ALA A 20 5.88 -17.12 2.38
C ALA A 20 7.13 -16.44 1.80
N LEU A 21 8.25 -16.58 2.51
CA LEU A 21 9.54 -16.00 2.13
C LEU A 21 10.51 -17.10 1.65
N PRO A 22 10.47 -17.51 0.37
CA PRO A 22 11.37 -18.54 -0.14
C PRO A 22 12.84 -18.14 0.05
N GLY A 23 13.66 -19.08 0.51
CA GLY A 23 15.09 -18.89 0.77
C GLY A 23 15.44 -18.22 2.12
N TYR A 24 14.45 -17.83 2.92
CA TYR A 24 14.69 -17.29 4.27
C TYR A 24 15.11 -18.39 5.27
N ASP A 25 15.99 -18.06 6.20
CA ASP A 25 16.54 -18.99 7.21
C ASP A 25 15.66 -19.11 8.47
N GLY A 26 14.66 -18.24 8.64
CA GLY A 26 13.68 -18.27 9.74
C GLY A 26 12.33 -18.92 9.41
N LEU A 27 11.37 -18.77 10.33
CA LEU A 27 10.03 -19.37 10.23
C LEU A 27 9.18 -18.83 9.08
N CYS A 28 9.42 -17.58 8.66
CA CYS A 28 8.66 -16.92 7.59
C CYS A 28 8.84 -17.57 6.21
N LYS A 29 9.75 -18.55 6.07
CA LYS A 29 9.85 -19.39 4.86
C LYS A 29 8.61 -20.26 4.61
N ASN A 30 7.82 -20.52 5.65
CA ASN A 30 6.58 -21.26 5.55
C ASN A 30 5.41 -20.31 5.23
N ILE A 31 4.34 -20.86 4.65
CA ILE A 31 3.09 -20.12 4.48
C ILE A 31 2.53 -19.78 5.86
N HIS A 32 2.32 -18.50 6.09
CA HIS A 32 1.68 -17.91 7.28
C HIS A 32 0.97 -16.63 6.86
N GLY A 33 0.31 -15.93 7.78
CA GLY A 33 -0.36 -14.68 7.44
C GLY A 33 -0.40 -13.67 8.57
N HIS A 34 -0.78 -12.46 8.20
CA HIS A 34 -0.83 -11.31 9.08
C HIS A 34 -2.06 -10.45 8.82
N SER A 35 -2.49 -9.75 9.87
CA SER A 35 -3.48 -8.67 9.80
C SER A 35 -2.75 -7.36 9.56
N TYR A 36 -2.54 -7.02 8.28
CA TYR A 36 -1.77 -5.85 7.89
C TYR A 36 -2.54 -4.56 8.14
N GLU A 37 -1.84 -3.53 8.61
CA GLU A 37 -2.37 -2.17 8.70
C GLU A 37 -1.50 -1.22 7.86
N LEU A 38 -2.11 -0.56 6.87
CA LEU A 38 -1.46 0.40 6.00
C LEU A 38 -1.93 1.82 6.33
N LEU A 39 -1.01 2.67 6.76
CA LEU A 39 -1.23 4.10 6.95
C LEU A 39 -0.75 4.84 5.70
N VAL A 40 -1.64 5.60 5.06
CA VAL A 40 -1.35 6.37 3.85
C VAL A 40 -1.45 7.85 4.16
N THR A 41 -0.33 8.56 4.05
CA THR A 41 -0.25 10.01 4.26
C THR A 41 -0.03 10.73 2.94
N VAL A 42 -1.00 11.57 2.58
CA VAL A 42 -0.92 12.47 1.42
C VAL A 42 -0.90 13.92 1.88
N ALA A 43 -0.44 14.81 1.01
CA ALA A 43 -0.35 16.24 1.31
C ALA A 43 -0.73 17.11 0.13
N GLY A 44 -1.18 18.32 0.43
CA GLY A 44 -1.56 19.30 -0.56
C GLY A 44 -2.01 20.59 0.11
N ARG A 45 -2.56 21.51 -0.68
CA ARG A 45 -3.17 22.73 -0.15
C ARG A 45 -4.69 22.59 -0.13
N PRO A 46 -5.38 23.06 0.92
CA PRO A 46 -6.83 23.15 0.93
C PRO A 46 -7.40 23.81 -0.32
N ILE A 47 -8.48 23.24 -0.85
CA ILE A 47 -9.25 23.81 -1.96
C ILE A 47 -9.84 25.16 -1.53
N THR A 48 -9.54 26.22 -2.28
CA THR A 48 -9.95 27.60 -1.94
C THR A 48 -11.21 28.05 -2.66
N ASP A 49 -11.68 27.30 -3.66
CA ASP A 49 -12.91 27.61 -4.37
C ASP A 49 -14.12 27.33 -3.46
N ILE A 50 -14.81 28.40 -3.04
CA ILE A 50 -15.96 28.34 -2.14
C ILE A 50 -17.20 27.67 -2.75
N SER A 51 -17.26 27.57 -4.08
CA SER A 51 -18.34 26.87 -4.77
C SER A 51 -18.13 25.35 -4.80
N SER A 52 -16.91 24.89 -4.51
CA SER A 52 -16.60 23.46 -4.46
C SER A 52 -17.23 22.80 -3.24
N PRO A 53 -17.89 21.63 -3.37
CA PRO A 53 -18.34 20.85 -2.22
C PRO A 53 -17.18 20.34 -1.35
N LYS A 54 -15.93 20.43 -1.85
CA LYS A 54 -14.70 20.06 -1.14
C LYS A 54 -13.91 21.27 -0.66
N TYR A 55 -14.53 22.46 -0.62
CA TYR A 55 -13.92 23.68 -0.08
C TYR A 55 -13.28 23.42 1.29
N GLY A 56 -12.03 23.83 1.46
CA GLY A 56 -11.24 23.64 2.69
C GLY A 56 -10.58 22.27 2.85
N MET A 57 -10.79 21.31 1.94
CA MET A 57 -10.15 20.00 2.00
C MET A 57 -8.83 19.97 1.24
N VAL A 58 -7.83 19.25 1.76
CA VAL A 58 -6.67 18.81 0.95
C VAL A 58 -7.13 17.80 -0.09
N MET A 59 -7.81 16.75 0.37
CA MET A 59 -8.43 15.71 -0.46
C MET A 59 -9.58 15.10 0.33
N ASP A 60 -10.61 14.64 -0.36
CA ASP A 60 -11.70 13.89 0.27
C ASP A 60 -11.21 12.49 0.70
N PHE A 61 -11.46 12.11 1.96
CA PHE A 61 -11.03 10.80 2.47
C PHE A 61 -11.70 9.61 1.76
N GLY A 62 -12.89 9.79 1.20
CA GLY A 62 -13.58 8.81 0.37
C GLY A 62 -12.87 8.59 -0.97
N ASP A 63 -12.30 9.63 -1.56
CA ASP A 63 -11.50 9.49 -2.78
C ASP A 63 -10.16 8.79 -2.50
N LEU A 64 -9.46 9.17 -1.43
CA LEU A 64 -8.26 8.45 -0.99
C LEU A 64 -8.58 6.99 -0.70
N LYS A 65 -9.73 6.73 -0.06
CA LYS A 65 -10.21 5.37 0.21
C LYS A 65 -10.37 4.56 -1.07
N LYS A 66 -11.01 5.13 -2.10
CA LYS A 66 -11.23 4.44 -3.39
C LYS A 66 -9.91 4.06 -4.05
N ILE A 67 -8.94 4.98 -4.07
CA ILE A 67 -7.62 4.73 -4.68
C ILE A 67 -6.90 3.59 -3.95
N VAL A 68 -6.70 3.73 -2.64
CA VAL A 68 -5.94 2.74 -1.85
C VAL A 68 -6.63 1.38 -1.83
N ARG A 69 -7.98 1.36 -1.80
CA ARG A 69 -8.70 0.09 -1.90
C ARG A 69 -8.52 -0.59 -3.23
N LYS A 70 -8.74 0.14 -4.34
CA LYS A 70 -8.61 -0.41 -5.68
C LYS A 70 -7.20 -0.92 -5.93
N GLU A 71 -6.18 -0.16 -5.52
CA GLU A 71 -4.80 -0.48 -5.85
C GLU A 71 -4.17 -1.50 -4.91
N ILE A 72 -4.56 -1.51 -3.64
CA ILE A 72 -3.95 -2.33 -2.59
C ILE A 72 -4.99 -3.24 -1.92
N VAL A 73 -5.85 -2.70 -1.06
CA VAL A 73 -6.68 -3.50 -0.12
C VAL A 73 -7.48 -4.57 -0.87
N ASP A 74 -8.24 -4.22 -1.89
CA ASP A 74 -9.12 -5.16 -2.58
C ASP A 74 -8.36 -6.19 -3.42
N LYS A 75 -7.08 -5.92 -3.74
CA LYS A 75 -6.19 -6.89 -4.41
C LYS A 75 -5.59 -7.86 -3.39
N PHE A 76 -5.01 -7.33 -2.30
CA PHE A 76 -4.21 -8.10 -1.34
C PHE A 76 -5.03 -8.76 -0.21
N ASP A 77 -6.21 -8.24 0.11
CA ASP A 77 -7.06 -8.81 1.15
C ASP A 77 -7.50 -10.24 0.79
N HIS A 78 -7.51 -11.11 1.79
CA HIS A 78 -7.79 -12.55 1.68
C HIS A 78 -7.00 -13.25 0.55
N SER A 79 -5.74 -12.87 0.34
CA SER A 79 -4.89 -13.48 -0.70
C SER A 79 -3.71 -14.26 -0.12
N LEU A 80 -3.22 -15.23 -0.90
CA LEU A 80 -1.90 -15.82 -0.73
C LEU A 80 -0.94 -15.15 -1.71
N VAL A 81 0.07 -14.46 -1.17
CA VAL A 81 1.06 -13.70 -1.92
C VAL A 81 2.39 -14.42 -1.88
N LEU A 82 2.88 -14.79 -3.05
CA LEU A 82 4.12 -15.53 -3.23
C LEU A 82 5.02 -14.82 -4.23
N ARG A 83 6.32 -15.10 -4.16
CA ARG A 83 7.23 -14.76 -5.25
C ARG A 83 6.91 -15.62 -6.48
N ASN A 84 7.16 -15.14 -7.68
CA ASN A 84 6.76 -15.81 -8.92
C ASN A 84 7.64 -17.04 -9.30
N ASP A 85 8.69 -17.36 -8.54
CA ASP A 85 9.70 -18.36 -8.86
C ASP A 85 9.50 -19.72 -8.17
N TYR A 86 8.35 -19.94 -7.54
CA TYR A 86 7.92 -21.29 -7.16
C TYR A 86 7.70 -22.15 -8.41
N SER A 87 7.78 -23.48 -8.25
CA SER A 87 7.56 -24.40 -9.37
C SER A 87 6.17 -24.20 -9.99
N SER A 88 6.08 -24.28 -11.33
CA SER A 88 4.82 -24.12 -12.05
C SER A 88 3.76 -25.11 -11.57
N ASP A 89 4.14 -26.37 -11.32
CA ASP A 89 3.25 -27.40 -10.76
C ASP A 89 2.59 -26.99 -9.43
N LEU A 90 3.33 -26.33 -8.53
CA LEU A 90 2.75 -25.83 -7.28
C LEU A 90 1.80 -24.67 -7.55
N ILE A 91 2.21 -23.71 -8.38
CA ILE A 91 1.41 -22.53 -8.70
C ILE A 91 0.10 -22.93 -9.39
N ASP A 92 0.14 -23.89 -10.32
CA ASP A 92 -1.04 -24.38 -11.03
C ASP A 92 -2.01 -25.03 -10.05
N LYS A 93 -1.52 -25.92 -9.17
CA LYS A 93 -2.35 -26.53 -8.10
C LYS A 93 -2.95 -25.49 -7.16
N LEU A 94 -2.21 -24.45 -6.78
CA LEU A 94 -2.74 -23.37 -5.95
C LEU A 94 -3.88 -22.63 -6.66
N LYS A 95 -3.69 -22.28 -7.94
CA LYS A 95 -4.70 -21.57 -8.74
C LYS A 95 -5.92 -22.43 -9.10
N GLU A 96 -5.76 -23.75 -9.17
CA GLU A 96 -6.87 -24.69 -9.34
C GLU A 96 -7.79 -24.74 -8.09
N ASN A 97 -7.24 -24.51 -6.90
CA ASN A 97 -7.96 -24.65 -5.64
C ASN A 97 -8.35 -23.32 -4.98
N TYR A 98 -7.67 -22.22 -5.33
CA TYR A 98 -7.86 -20.91 -4.71
C TYR A 98 -7.85 -19.79 -5.74
N GLU A 99 -8.82 -18.88 -5.62
CA GLU A 99 -8.99 -17.76 -6.57
C GLU A 99 -8.00 -16.62 -6.34
N ARG A 100 -7.52 -16.43 -5.10
CA ARG A 100 -6.77 -15.24 -4.67
C ARG A 100 -5.29 -15.54 -4.48
N ILE A 101 -4.65 -16.02 -5.53
CA ILE A 101 -3.19 -16.23 -5.59
C ILE A 101 -2.53 -15.07 -6.31
N ILE A 102 -1.69 -14.31 -5.60
CA ILE A 102 -0.90 -13.21 -6.17
C ILE A 102 0.55 -13.65 -6.29
N LEU A 103 1.11 -13.49 -7.48
CA LEU A 103 2.53 -13.71 -7.74
C LEU A 103 3.21 -12.36 -7.93
N LEU A 104 4.28 -12.14 -7.19
CA LEU A 104 5.09 -10.93 -7.26
C LEU A 104 6.47 -11.27 -7.82
N ASP A 105 7.03 -10.32 -8.57
CA ASP A 105 8.39 -10.44 -9.12
C ASP A 105 9.48 -10.11 -8.08
N TYR A 106 9.07 -9.94 -6.83
CA TYR A 106 9.91 -9.61 -5.68
C TYR A 106 9.48 -10.41 -4.46
N GLN A 107 10.35 -10.43 -3.43
CA GLN A 107 10.06 -11.11 -2.17
C GLN A 107 8.93 -10.38 -1.42
N PRO A 108 7.85 -11.05 -0.96
CA PRO A 108 6.71 -10.38 -0.32
C PRO A 108 7.01 -9.98 1.15
N THR A 109 8.10 -9.27 1.38
CA THR A 109 8.44 -8.67 2.68
C THR A 109 7.75 -7.31 2.82
N SER A 110 7.61 -6.85 4.06
CA SER A 110 6.98 -5.55 4.35
C SER A 110 7.69 -4.38 3.65
N GLU A 111 9.02 -4.45 3.50
CA GLU A 111 9.85 -3.41 2.87
C GLU A 111 9.64 -3.31 1.35
N LEU A 112 9.58 -4.44 0.65
CA LEU A 112 9.37 -4.42 -0.80
C LEU A 112 7.90 -4.16 -1.15
N MET A 113 6.97 -4.67 -0.34
CA MET A 113 5.55 -4.36 -0.49
C MET A 113 5.25 -2.87 -0.29
N ILE A 114 5.81 -2.23 0.75
CA ILE A 114 5.52 -0.81 0.98
C ILE A 114 6.07 0.09 -0.14
N ALA A 115 7.22 -0.28 -0.75
CA ALA A 115 7.76 0.42 -1.92
C ALA A 115 6.86 0.27 -3.16
N ASP A 116 6.39 -0.96 -3.47
CA ASP A 116 5.41 -1.21 -4.54
C ASP A 116 4.08 -0.46 -4.28
N PHE A 117 3.60 -0.46 -3.03
CA PHE A 117 2.38 0.24 -2.67
C PHE A 117 2.51 1.75 -2.85
N ALA A 118 3.67 2.32 -2.51
CA ALA A 118 3.96 3.73 -2.72
C ALA A 118 3.88 4.10 -4.21
N GLN A 119 4.48 3.29 -5.09
CA GLN A 119 4.40 3.50 -6.53
C GLN A 119 2.95 3.46 -7.03
N ARG A 120 2.21 2.39 -6.71
CA ARG A 120 0.81 2.22 -7.15
C ARG A 120 -0.10 3.35 -6.71
N ILE A 121 0.07 3.81 -5.46
CA ILE A 121 -0.72 4.94 -4.93
C ILE A 121 -0.31 6.24 -5.63
N LYS A 122 1.00 6.53 -5.72
CA LYS A 122 1.54 7.76 -6.34
C LYS A 122 1.04 7.94 -7.77
N GLU A 123 1.02 6.88 -8.58
CA GLU A 123 0.54 6.89 -9.97
C GLU A 123 -0.95 7.21 -10.13
N ASN A 124 -1.76 6.99 -9.08
CA ASN A 124 -3.22 7.17 -9.11
C ASN A 124 -3.70 8.40 -8.32
N LEU A 125 -2.79 9.19 -7.72
CA LEU A 125 -3.17 10.41 -7.02
C LEU A 125 -3.52 11.53 -8.01
N PRO A 126 -4.53 12.37 -7.70
CA PRO A 126 -4.85 13.53 -8.52
C PRO A 126 -3.73 14.57 -8.46
N LYS A 127 -3.63 15.39 -9.51
CA LYS A 127 -2.67 16.50 -9.57
C LYS A 127 -2.82 17.43 -8.36
N GLY A 128 -1.69 17.85 -7.80
CA GLY A 128 -1.65 18.74 -6.63
C GLY A 128 -1.77 18.02 -5.29
N ILE A 129 -1.89 16.70 -5.29
CA ILE A 129 -1.80 15.84 -4.12
C ILE A 129 -0.54 15.00 -4.21
N ASP A 130 0.32 15.12 -3.20
CA ASP A 130 1.58 14.41 -3.12
C ASP A 130 1.47 13.28 -2.10
N LEU A 131 1.92 12.07 -2.47
CA LEU A 131 2.19 11.02 -1.47
C LEU A 131 3.39 11.44 -0.62
N LYS A 132 3.28 11.37 0.70
CA LYS A 132 4.36 11.80 1.62
C LYS A 132 4.95 10.68 2.46
N TYR A 133 4.11 9.79 2.95
CA TYR A 133 4.54 8.76 3.88
C TYR A 133 3.60 7.57 3.85
N LEU A 134 4.17 6.38 3.86
CA LEU A 134 3.47 5.14 4.14
C LEU A 134 4.07 4.48 5.38
N LEU A 135 3.23 3.78 6.13
CA LEU A 135 3.66 2.79 7.11
C LEU A 135 2.83 1.53 6.96
N LEU A 136 3.50 0.39 6.89
CA LEU A 136 2.89 -0.94 6.79
C LEU A 136 3.25 -1.74 8.03
N ARG A 137 2.27 -1.98 8.90
CA ARG A 137 2.39 -2.89 10.05
C ARG A 137 2.11 -4.30 9.57
N GLU A 138 3.09 -5.18 9.75
CA GLU A 138 2.92 -6.62 9.64
C GLU A 138 2.38 -7.19 10.96
N THR A 139 2.88 -6.67 12.08
CA THR A 139 2.39 -6.99 13.41
C THR A 139 2.22 -5.72 14.25
N VAL A 140 1.62 -5.84 15.43
CA VAL A 140 1.46 -4.71 16.36
C VAL A 140 2.79 -4.11 16.82
N THR A 141 3.89 -4.88 16.74
CA THR A 141 5.24 -4.45 17.17
C THR A 141 6.24 -4.28 16.04
N SER A 142 5.92 -4.66 14.80
CA SER A 142 6.87 -4.65 13.67
C SER A 142 6.22 -4.03 12.43
N PHE A 143 6.90 -3.03 11.86
CA PHE A 143 6.40 -2.26 10.72
C PHE A 143 7.54 -1.75 9.84
N ALA A 144 7.24 -1.59 8.55
CA ALA A 144 8.08 -0.91 7.58
C ALA A 144 7.54 0.50 7.30
N GLU A 145 8.43 1.43 6.97
CA GLU A 145 8.10 2.81 6.69
C GLU A 145 8.69 3.22 5.35
N TRP A 146 7.98 4.12 4.66
CA TRP A 146 8.44 4.70 3.40
C TRP A 146 8.20 6.20 3.44
N TYR A 147 9.26 6.99 3.26
CA TYR A 147 9.20 8.45 3.20
C TYR A 147 9.47 8.93 1.77
N ALA A 148 8.60 9.79 1.24
CA ALA A 148 8.75 10.31 -0.11
C ALA A 148 10.04 11.11 -0.31
N ASP A 149 10.50 11.82 0.72
CA ASP A 149 11.71 12.65 0.64
C ASP A 149 13.01 11.83 0.60
N GLU A 150 12.97 10.56 1.01
CA GLU A 150 14.08 9.61 0.95
C GLU A 150 14.03 8.72 -0.31
N ASN A 151 12.93 8.77 -1.06
CA ASN A 151 12.64 7.90 -2.20
C ASN A 151 12.25 8.73 -3.43
N GLN A 152 12.86 9.90 -3.59
CA GLN A 152 12.72 10.66 -4.82
C GLN A 152 13.56 10.00 -5.91
N ASP A 153 12.94 9.78 -7.07
CA ASP A 153 13.67 9.42 -8.28
C ASP A 153 14.77 10.48 -8.49
N GLU A 154 16.04 10.09 -8.51
CA GLU A 154 17.13 11.00 -8.84
C GLU A 154 16.78 11.70 -10.16
N LYS A 155 16.70 13.04 -10.13
CA LYS A 155 16.46 13.85 -11.32
C LYS A 155 17.64 13.80 -12.29
#